data_AF-A0A9E2EWW3-F1
#
_entry.id   AF-A0A9E2EWW3-F1
#
_cell.length_a   1.000
_cell.length_b   1.000
_cell.length_c   1.000
_cell.angle_alpha   90.00
_cell.angle_beta   90.00
_cell.angle_gamma   90.00
#
_symmetry.space_group_name_H-M   'P 1'
#
loop_
_entity.id
_entity.type
_entity.pdbx_description
1 polymer ?
#
loop_
_entity_poly.entity_id
_entity_poly.type
_entity_poly.pdbx_seq_one_letter_code
_entity_poly.pdbx_strand_id
1 'polypeptide(L)'
;AKACHNMICGITALGVCEAFALADALELDLDRFFRLCSGAAAQSWILENRCPVPGPAPDAPASNDYAPGFAARLMAKDLGLAQQAAVGSGQQTEFGAAAARRFRKFVESGAGDLDFSAIYRSIHN
;
A
#
# COMPACT_ATOMS: atom_id res chain seq x y z
N ALA A 1 3.96 19.38 0.32
CA ALA A 1 5.06 18.39 0.25
C ALA A 1 4.66 17.03 0.85
N LYS A 2 4.55 16.89 2.18
CA LYS A 2 4.29 15.59 2.85
C LYS A 2 3.01 14.86 2.39
N ALA A 3 1.88 15.57 2.26
CA ALA A 3 0.62 14.97 1.81
C ALA A 3 0.72 14.39 0.38
N CYS A 4 1.37 15.10 -0.54
CA CYS A 4 1.61 14.62 -1.90
C CYS A 4 2.55 13.40 -1.92
N HIS A 5 3.62 13.42 -1.11
CA HIS A 5 4.52 12.28 -0.95
C HIS A 5 3.75 11.03 -0.48
N ASN A 6 2.96 11.15 0.58
CA ASN A 6 2.21 10.01 1.11
C ASN A 6 1.05 9.59 0.21
N MET A 7 0.55 10.48 -0.66
CA MET A 7 -0.36 10.09 -1.73
C MET A 7 0.30 9.16 -2.74
N ILE A 8 1.53 9.44 -3.17
CA ILE A 8 2.31 8.52 -4.01
C ILE A 8 2.49 7.19 -3.28
N CYS A 9 2.96 7.22 -2.02
CA CYS A 9 3.16 5.99 -1.25
C CYS A 9 1.89 5.14 -1.14
N GLY A 10 0.74 5.75 -0.81
CA GLY A 10 -0.54 5.04 -0.68
C GLY A 10 -1.04 4.43 -1.99
N ILE A 11 -0.88 5.14 -3.11
CA ILE A 11 -1.25 4.62 -4.44
C ILE A 11 -0.33 3.46 -4.83
N THR A 12 0.99 3.63 -4.70
CA THR A 12 1.96 2.58 -5.00
C THR A 12 1.73 1.35 -4.13
N ALA A 13 1.41 1.53 -2.84
CA ALA A 13 1.12 0.43 -1.93
C ALA A 13 -0.07 -0.40 -2.40
N LEU A 14 -1.16 0.25 -2.81
CA LEU A 14 -2.33 -0.45 -3.33
C LEU A 14 -2.02 -1.18 -4.63
N GLY A 15 -1.32 -0.54 -5.57
CA GLY A 15 -0.90 -1.20 -6.81
C GLY A 15 -0.04 -2.44 -6.56
N VAL A 16 0.91 -2.36 -5.62
CA VAL A 16 1.71 -3.51 -5.19
C VAL A 16 0.81 -4.59 -4.54
N CYS A 17 -0.05 -4.23 -3.60
CA CYS A 17 -0.93 -5.20 -2.94
C CYS A 17 -1.88 -5.91 -3.93
N GLU A 18 -2.49 -5.17 -4.85
CA GLU A 18 -3.38 -5.72 -5.87
C GLU A 18 -2.63 -6.64 -6.84
N ALA A 19 -1.43 -6.25 -7.28
CA ALA A 19 -0.61 -7.08 -8.16
C ALA A 19 -0.15 -8.37 -7.48
N PHE A 20 0.26 -8.32 -6.22
CA PHE A 20 0.63 -9.52 -5.46
C PHE A 20 -0.57 -10.42 -5.17
N ALA A 21 -1.75 -9.86 -4.86
CA ALA A 21 -2.96 -10.65 -4.66
C ALA A 21 -3.36 -11.37 -5.95
N LEU A 22 -3.23 -10.71 -7.10
CA LEU A 22 -3.46 -11.33 -8.41
C LEU A 22 -2.39 -12.38 -8.75
N ALA A 23 -1.11 -12.10 -8.50
CA ALA A 23 -0.04 -13.05 -8.73
C ALA A 23 -0.24 -14.34 -7.92
N ASP A 24 -0.67 -14.21 -6.68
CA ASP A 24 -0.96 -15.35 -5.80
C ASP A 24 -2.19 -16.13 -6.27
N ALA A 25 -3.27 -15.44 -6.66
CA ALA A 25 -4.46 -16.08 -7.24
C ALA A 25 -4.17 -16.80 -8.57
N LEU A 26 -3.11 -16.41 -9.27
CA LEU A 26 -2.60 -17.07 -10.49
C LEU A 26 -1.56 -18.16 -10.18
N GLU A 27 -1.35 -18.48 -8.91
CA GLU A 27 -0.39 -19.49 -8.42
C GLU A 27 1.05 -19.23 -8.90
N LEU A 28 1.43 -17.95 -9.02
CA LEU A 28 2.80 -17.56 -9.39
C LEU A 28 3.75 -17.72 -8.20
N ASP A 29 5.02 -18.03 -8.51
CA ASP A 29 6.11 -17.93 -7.53
C ASP A 29 6.31 -16.46 -7.11
N LEU A 30 5.87 -16.13 -5.90
CA LEU A 30 5.89 -14.75 -5.37
C LEU A 30 7.31 -14.23 -5.11
N ASP A 31 8.28 -15.09 -4.81
CA ASP A 31 9.70 -14.69 -4.69
C ASP A 31 10.26 -14.32 -6.06
N ARG A 32 9.93 -15.10 -7.09
CA ARG A 32 10.31 -14.80 -8.47
C ARG A 32 9.62 -13.54 -8.98
N PHE A 33 8.33 -13.36 -8.68
CA PHE A 33 7.58 -12.17 -9.04
C PHE A 33 8.16 -10.92 -8.37
N PHE A 34 8.43 -10.97 -7.06
CA PHE A 34 9.10 -9.90 -6.34
C PHE A 34 10.45 -9.53 -6.98
N ARG A 35 11.33 -10.51 -7.25
CA ARG A 35 12.63 -10.26 -7.88
C ARG A 35 12.49 -9.62 -9.27
N LEU A 36 11.51 -10.04 -10.07
CA LEU A 36 11.22 -9.42 -11.37
C LEU A 36 10.83 -7.96 -11.19
N CYS A 37 9.87 -7.68 -10.31
CA CYS A 37 9.39 -6.31 -10.08
C CYS A 37 10.50 -5.41 -9.54
N SER A 38 11.32 -5.90 -8.59
CA SER A 38 12.44 -5.15 -8.01
C SER A 38 13.57 -4.87 -9.01
N GLY A 39 13.73 -5.71 -10.03
CA GLY A 39 14.74 -5.54 -11.08
C GLY A 39 14.25 -4.78 -12.33
N ALA A 40 13.00 -4.29 -12.34
CA ALA A 40 12.37 -3.76 -13.55
C ALA A 40 11.59 -2.45 -13.29
N ALA A 41 10.79 -2.01 -14.26
CA ALA A 41 10.06 -0.74 -14.21
C ALA A 41 9.02 -0.63 -13.07
N ALA A 42 8.64 -1.76 -12.45
CA ALA A 42 7.74 -1.78 -11.30
C ALA A 42 8.45 -1.50 -9.97
N GLN A 43 9.77 -1.29 -9.98
CA GLN A 43 10.56 -1.04 -8.77
C GLN A 43 10.07 0.21 -8.04
N SER A 44 10.01 0.11 -6.71
CA SER A 44 9.77 1.25 -5.84
C SER A 44 10.24 0.95 -4.42
N TRP A 45 10.49 2.00 -3.63
CA TRP A 45 10.80 1.83 -2.21
C TRP A 45 9.71 1.05 -1.46
N ILE A 46 8.43 1.29 -1.82
CA ILE A 46 7.28 0.61 -1.23
C ILE A 46 7.31 -0.89 -1.54
N LEU A 47 7.62 -1.29 -2.78
CA LEU A 47 7.77 -2.70 -3.13
C LEU A 47 8.83 -3.38 -2.24
N GLU A 48 10.04 -2.82 -2.21
CA GLU A 48 11.19 -3.44 -1.53
C GLU A 48 11.03 -3.51 -0.01
N ASN A 49 10.48 -2.44 0.59
CA ASN A 49 10.45 -2.29 2.06
C ASN A 49 9.08 -2.60 2.67
N ARG A 50 8.05 -2.71 1.85
CA ARG A 50 6.65 -2.94 2.25
C ARG A 50 5.99 -3.99 1.36
N CYS A 51 6.78 -4.98 0.92
CA CYS A 51 6.26 -6.18 0.26
C CYS A 51 5.08 -6.73 1.07
N PRO A 52 3.91 -6.94 0.44
CA PRO A 52 2.68 -7.24 1.17
C PRO A 52 2.58 -8.70 1.61
N VAL A 53 3.49 -9.57 1.16
CA VAL A 53 3.50 -11.00 1.48
C VAL A 53 4.77 -11.37 2.27
N PRO A 54 4.70 -12.33 3.22
CA PRO A 54 5.87 -12.78 3.96
C PRO A 54 6.83 -13.55 3.04
N GLY A 55 8.14 -13.44 3.29
CA GLY A 55 9.18 -14.19 2.56
C GLY A 55 10.04 -13.31 1.65
N PRO A 56 9.54 -12.81 0.51
CA PRO A 56 10.37 -12.13 -0.50
C PRO A 56 11.16 -10.93 0.02
N ALA A 57 10.60 -10.23 1.01
CA ALA A 57 11.29 -9.18 1.75
C ALA A 57 11.23 -9.51 3.26
N PRO A 58 12.26 -10.16 3.83
CA PRO A 58 12.25 -10.64 5.22
C PRO A 58 12.05 -9.52 6.26
N ASP A 59 12.55 -8.32 5.98
CA ASP A 59 12.44 -7.16 6.88
C ASP A 59 11.13 -6.37 6.70
N ALA A 60 10.29 -6.75 5.72
CA ALA A 60 9.02 -6.07 5.51
C ALA A 60 8.00 -6.44 6.62
N PRO A 61 7.06 -5.54 6.96
CA PRO A 61 6.07 -5.79 8.00
C PRO A 61 5.26 -7.07 7.83
N ALA A 62 5.00 -7.51 6.59
CA ALA A 62 4.27 -8.75 6.33
C ALA A 62 4.93 -9.99 6.94
N SER A 63 6.26 -9.98 7.10
CA SER A 63 7.04 -11.05 7.72
C SER A 63 7.03 -11.00 9.26
N ASN A 64 6.41 -9.98 9.85
CA ASN A 64 6.30 -9.79 11.30
C ASN A 64 4.86 -9.38 11.69
N ASP A 65 3.88 -10.15 11.21
CA ASP A 65 2.44 -9.97 11.48
C ASP A 65 1.89 -8.55 11.21
N TYR A 66 2.53 -7.83 10.28
CA TYR A 66 2.25 -6.42 9.97
C TYR A 66 2.37 -5.49 11.18
N ALA A 67 3.29 -5.78 12.10
CA ALA A 67 3.71 -4.83 13.12
C ALA A 67 4.09 -3.49 12.44
N PRO A 68 3.54 -2.35 12.90
CA PRO A 68 3.57 -1.12 12.12
C PRO A 68 4.97 -0.51 12.06
N GLY A 69 5.53 -0.41 10.86
CA GLY A 69 6.58 0.59 10.56
C GLY A 69 5.95 1.96 10.29
N PHE A 70 4.80 1.97 9.62
CA PHE A 70 3.93 3.15 9.48
C PHE A 70 2.46 2.72 9.52
N ALA A 71 1.76 3.10 10.59
CA ALA A 71 0.39 2.61 10.84
C ALA A 71 -0.61 3.04 9.75
N ALA A 72 -1.54 2.15 9.40
CA ALA A 72 -2.58 2.37 8.40
C ALA A 72 -3.44 3.61 8.70
N ARG A 73 -3.73 3.88 9.99
CA ARG A 73 -4.44 5.10 10.43
C ARG A 73 -3.70 6.38 10.06
N LEU A 74 -2.36 6.38 10.06
CA LEU A 74 -1.56 7.54 9.67
C LEU A 74 -1.58 7.73 8.15
N MET A 75 -1.52 6.64 7.38
CA MET A 75 -1.68 6.68 5.93
C MET A 75 -3.06 7.23 5.54
N ALA A 76 -4.14 6.72 6.15
CA ALA A 76 -5.49 7.21 5.92
C ALA A 76 -5.64 8.71 6.24
N LYS A 77 -5.04 9.18 7.34
CA LYS A 77 -5.01 10.59 7.71
C LYS A 77 -4.32 11.44 6.63
N ASP A 78 -3.10 11.04 6.22
CA ASP A 78 -2.30 11.81 5.26
C ASP A 78 -2.94 11.82 3.87
N LEU A 79 -3.59 10.73 3.44
CA LEU A 79 -4.40 10.69 2.23
C LEU A 79 -5.64 11.60 2.32
N GLY A 80 -6.28 11.67 3.48
CA GLY A 80 -7.36 12.63 3.73
C GLY A 80 -6.90 14.08 3.55
N LEU A 81 -5.73 14.43 4.07
CA LEU A 81 -5.12 15.75 3.87
C LEU A 81 -4.77 16.02 2.40
N ALA A 82 -4.28 15.01 1.68
CA ALA A 82 -4.01 15.13 0.24
C ALA A 82 -5.29 15.42 -0.56
N GLN A 83 -6.40 14.77 -0.20
CA GLN A 83 -7.69 15.01 -0.85
C GLN A 83 -8.29 16.39 -0.53
N GLN A 84 -8.13 16.89 0.70
CA GLN A 84 -8.52 18.27 1.04
C GLN A 84 -7.72 19.29 0.21
N ALA A 85 -6.41 19.07 0.06
CA ALA A 85 -5.56 19.93 -0.76
C ALA A 85 -5.92 19.86 -2.26
N ALA A 86 -6.27 18.67 -2.77
CA ALA A 86 -6.73 18.51 -4.15
C ALA A 86 -8.00 19.31 -4.42
N VAL A 87 -9.01 19.21 -3.53
CA VAL A 87 -10.24 20.01 -3.61
C VAL A 87 -9.94 21.51 -3.56
N GLY A 88 -9.14 21.95 -2.58
CA GLY A 88 -8.80 23.37 -2.42
C GLY A 88 -7.98 23.97 -3.57
N SER A 89 -7.31 23.15 -4.37
CA SER A 89 -6.52 23.58 -5.53
C SER A 89 -7.20 23.32 -6.88
N GLY A 90 -8.40 22.72 -6.90
CA GLY A 90 -9.09 22.32 -8.13
C GLY A 90 -8.42 21.18 -8.89
N GLN A 91 -7.47 20.46 -8.28
CA GLN A 91 -6.76 19.35 -8.91
C GLN A 91 -7.55 18.05 -8.82
N GLN A 92 -7.64 17.33 -9.93
CA GLN A 92 -8.27 16.02 -9.97
C GLN A 92 -7.23 14.93 -9.67
N THR A 93 -7.43 14.20 -8.57
CA THR A 93 -6.51 13.16 -8.10
C THR A 93 -7.22 11.82 -7.96
N GLU A 94 -7.75 11.28 -9.05
CA GLU A 94 -8.65 10.12 -9.06
C GLU A 94 -8.10 8.90 -8.31
N PHE A 95 -6.85 8.52 -8.59
CA PHE A 95 -6.17 7.41 -7.88
C PHE A 95 -5.91 7.74 -6.40
N GLY A 96 -5.58 8.99 -6.09
CA GLY A 96 -5.44 9.45 -4.71
C GLY A 96 -6.75 9.39 -3.93
N ALA A 97 -7.87 9.74 -4.58
CA ALA A 97 -9.21 9.65 -4.02
C ALA A 97 -9.62 8.19 -3.79
N ALA A 98 -9.32 7.31 -4.74
CA ALA A 98 -9.53 5.87 -4.58
C ALA A 98 -8.71 5.31 -3.40
N ALA A 99 -7.42 5.67 -3.32
CA ALA A 99 -6.55 5.26 -2.23
C ALA A 99 -7.06 5.74 -0.88
N ALA A 100 -7.46 7.02 -0.78
CA ALA A 100 -8.02 7.59 0.44
C ALA A 100 -9.27 6.84 0.92
N ARG A 101 -10.18 6.48 -0.02
CA ARG A 101 -11.37 5.67 0.31
C ARG A 101 -10.99 4.27 0.77
N ARG A 102 -10.04 3.61 0.10
CA ARG A 102 -9.63 2.24 0.43
C ARG A 102 -8.98 2.16 1.81
N PHE A 103 -8.05 3.06 2.12
CA PHE A 103 -7.40 3.12 3.43
C PHE A 103 -8.36 3.51 4.56
N ARG A 104 -9.31 4.41 4.30
CA ARG A 104 -10.36 4.74 5.28
C ARG A 104 -11.17 3.50 5.66
N LYS A 105 -11.68 2.76 4.67
CA LYS A 105 -12.44 1.52 4.90
C LYS A 105 -11.62 0.48 5.67
N PHE A 106 -10.33 0.36 5.36
CA PHE A 106 -9.44 -0.56 6.07
C PHE A 106 -9.22 -0.17 7.54
N VAL A 107 -9.11 1.13 7.84
CA VAL A 107 -9.05 1.59 9.23
C VAL A 107 -10.38 1.35 9.96
N GLU A 108 -11.51 1.60 9.28
CA GLU A 108 -12.87 1.37 9.80
C GLU A 108 -13.15 -0.10 10.11
N SER A 109 -12.44 -1.05 9.47
CA SER A 109 -12.54 -2.48 9.78
C SER A 109 -11.75 -2.90 11.03
N GLY A 110 -11.20 -1.95 11.80
CA GLY A 110 -10.44 -2.21 13.03
C GLY A 110 -8.95 -2.49 12.82
N ALA A 111 -8.45 -2.43 11.58
CA ALA A 111 -7.06 -2.73 11.25
C ALA A 111 -6.13 -1.49 11.24
N GLY A 112 -6.56 -0.38 11.83
CA GLY A 112 -5.86 0.91 11.76
C GLY A 112 -4.48 0.94 12.41
N ASP A 113 -4.19 -0.01 13.31
CA ASP A 113 -2.96 -0.09 14.10
C ASP A 113 -1.89 -0.97 13.45
N LEU A 114 -2.24 -1.72 12.40
CA LEU A 114 -1.29 -2.48 11.59
C LEU A 114 -0.51 -1.56 10.64
N ASP A 115 0.60 -2.06 10.10
CA ASP A 115 1.29 -1.37 8.99
C ASP A 115 0.33 -1.16 7.81
N PHE A 116 0.48 -0.06 7.08
CA PHE A 116 -0.38 0.23 5.93
C PHE A 116 -0.32 -0.85 4.84
N SER A 117 0.77 -1.63 4.72
CA SER A 117 0.84 -2.76 3.79
C SER A 117 -0.11 -3.91 4.15
N ALA A 118 -0.62 -3.96 5.39
CA ALA A 118 -1.62 -4.94 5.83
C ALA A 118 -2.95 -4.84 5.08
N ILE A 119 -3.18 -3.76 4.33
CA ILE A 119 -4.35 -3.61 3.46
C ILE A 119 -4.46 -4.73 2.42
N TYR A 120 -3.34 -5.39 2.10
CA TYR A 120 -3.30 -6.63 1.33
C TYR A 120 -4.27 -7.69 1.86
N ARG A 121 -4.36 -7.89 3.19
CA ARG A 121 -5.31 -8.83 3.83
C ARG A 121 -6.78 -8.52 3.56
N SER A 122 -7.09 -7.29 3.15
CA SER A 122 -8.46 -6.91 2.76
C SER A 122 -8.73 -7.03 1.25
N ILE A 123 -7.71 -7.36 0.46
CA ILE A 123 -7.75 -7.50 -1.00
C ILE A 123 -7.68 -8.98 -1.36
N HIS A 124 -6.74 -9.69 -0.75
CA HIS A 124 -6.53 -11.11 -0.90
C HIS A 124 -7.55 -11.88 -0.03
N ASN A 125 -8.38 -12.72 -0.68
CA ASN A 125 -9.43 -13.52 -0.06
C ASN A 125 -8.98 -14.96 0.17
#